data_AF-A0A8T4DT37-F1
#
_entry.id   AF-A0A8T4DT37-F1
#
_cell.length_a   1.000
_cell.length_b   1.000
_cell.length_c   1.000
_cell.angle_alpha   90.00
_cell.angle_beta   90.00
_cell.angle_gamma   90.00
#
_symmetry.space_group_name_H-M   'P 1'
#
loop_
_entity.id
_entity.type
_entity.pdbx_description
1 polymer ?
#
loop_
_entity_poly.entity_id
_entity_poly.type
_entity_poly.pdbx_seq_one_letter_code
_entity_poly.pdbx_strand_id
1 'polypeptide(L)'
;MNKLYCISIIGILLVSLNTIGASSRFSMRTLEDFDPLVDVSVTVEIKTIRLLAINELRTLPLNKGNDSPNFYVKILLNEVEFTSDVWTNTKYVTDPQWNATLDVPDDEEFVTITLQLWSDETEDIPYDVSGDLEHDEVTLRYSIKTGHWTGDDTIGDASGYGRLCGCDDGTIYKNDHDCELWFDITQTDYDGDSIPYWCEVNTLGTDPTINDSLLDPDNDTITTYWEYKWGYQPLTWDDHEHLDPDNDSINNIEEFLTSAWFSDPFRKDVFIEMDIMGDGPNGEKTYFPKNSEEMAKTAVDKQNIVLHLDTGTMGGHDILPFYDDVTRQLLQDIYQNYFLHGDPDNWRRGVFHYGLVLYYEDIVGYTFQPNAFQVASSKLETIEKKPFLNRDIVYASCYIHELGHTFGFWPIPGHNQFCAHPWQLGWWLTKSYRSCMSYGWVYLIVDYSDGSRRSPDLNDWNRIDYSYFENGWG
;
A
#
# COMPACT_ATOMS: atom_id res chain seq x y z
N MET A 1 -9.24 92.95 21.04
CA MET A 1 -8.23 92.89 19.96
C MET A 1 -8.74 91.81 19.00
N ASN A 2 -9.31 92.17 17.83
CA ASN A 2 -8.66 92.65 16.60
C ASN A 2 -7.93 91.48 15.89
N LYS A 3 -8.24 91.04 14.67
CA LYS A 3 -9.04 91.58 13.52
C LYS A 3 -9.87 90.40 12.88
N LEU A 4 -10.75 90.44 11.86
CA LEU A 4 -11.09 91.32 10.70
C LEU A 4 -10.04 91.31 9.55
N TYR A 5 -10.31 91.08 8.25
CA TYR A 5 -11.49 90.90 7.37
C TYR A 5 -11.13 89.78 6.32
N CYS A 6 -11.88 89.32 5.31
CA CYS A 6 -13.25 89.48 4.72
C CYS A 6 -13.60 88.14 4.00
N ILE A 7 -14.85 87.71 3.78
CA ILE A 7 -15.80 88.05 2.68
C ILE A 7 -15.21 88.04 1.25
N SER A 8 -15.72 87.11 0.42
CA SER A 8 -16.17 87.38 -0.97
C SER A 8 -17.10 86.26 -1.46
N ILE A 9 -18.24 86.62 -2.06
CA ILE A 9 -19.19 85.70 -2.72
C ILE A 9 -19.29 86.09 -4.19
N ILE A 10 -19.01 85.15 -5.10
CA ILE A 10 -19.47 85.16 -6.49
C ILE A 10 -19.86 83.71 -6.83
N GLY A 11 -20.96 83.52 -7.54
CA GLY A 11 -21.38 82.24 -8.11
C GLY A 11 -21.87 82.42 -9.55
N ILE A 12 -22.53 81.39 -10.11
CA ILE A 12 -23.02 81.32 -11.51
C ILE A 12 -21.82 81.12 -12.48
N LEU A 13 -21.78 80.14 -13.39
CA LEU A 13 -22.82 79.62 -14.29
C LEU A 13 -22.67 78.11 -14.57
N LEU A 14 -23.78 77.43 -14.86
CA LEU A 14 -23.79 76.09 -15.48
C LEU A 14 -23.61 76.19 -17.00
N VAL A 15 -22.62 75.48 -17.56
CA VAL A 15 -22.57 75.16 -19.00
C VAL A 15 -22.20 73.69 -19.17
N SER A 16 -23.11 72.91 -19.76
CA SER A 16 -22.90 71.51 -20.11
C SER A 16 -22.22 71.37 -21.47
N LEU A 17 -21.17 70.54 -21.55
CA LEU A 17 -20.69 69.98 -22.82
C LEU A 17 -20.40 68.49 -22.63
N ASN A 18 -21.02 67.67 -23.47
CA ASN A 18 -20.78 66.23 -23.49
C ASN A 18 -19.41 65.95 -24.12
N THR A 19 -18.58 65.18 -23.43
CA THR A 19 -17.44 64.48 -24.05
C THR A 19 -17.59 62.99 -23.78
N ILE A 20 -17.73 62.21 -24.85
CA ILE A 20 -17.82 60.75 -24.78
C ILE A 20 -16.39 60.24 -24.53
N GLY A 21 -16.01 60.16 -23.26
CA GLY A 21 -14.86 59.36 -22.83
C GLY A 21 -15.25 57.90 -22.89
N ALA A 22 -14.56 57.10 -23.72
CA ALA A 22 -14.86 55.69 -23.86
C ALA A 22 -14.72 55.00 -22.50
N SER A 23 -15.75 54.25 -22.09
CA SER A 23 -15.60 53.30 -21.01
C SER A 23 -14.69 52.18 -21.49
N SER A 24 -13.42 52.24 -21.10
CA SER A 24 -12.60 51.05 -20.98
C SER A 24 -13.24 50.18 -19.91
N ARG A 25 -14.25 49.38 -20.31
CA ARG A 25 -14.54 48.13 -19.62
C ARG A 25 -13.26 47.33 -19.71
N PHE A 26 -12.46 47.40 -18.64
CA PHE A 26 -11.60 46.29 -18.29
C PHE A 26 -12.56 45.10 -18.24
N SER A 27 -12.44 44.18 -19.19
CA SER A 27 -13.03 42.88 -18.95
C SER A 27 -12.30 42.35 -17.74
N MET A 28 -13.04 42.03 -16.67
CA MET A 28 -12.58 40.93 -15.85
C MET A 28 -12.42 39.75 -16.81
N ARG A 29 -11.32 39.03 -16.71
CA ARG A 29 -11.28 37.68 -17.27
C ARG A 29 -12.43 36.93 -16.57
N THR A 30 -13.22 36.18 -17.34
CA THR A 30 -13.82 34.96 -16.79
C THR A 30 -12.66 34.11 -16.31
N LEU A 31 -12.65 33.79 -15.02
CA LEU A 31 -11.48 33.28 -14.29
C LEU A 31 -12.00 32.37 -13.17
N GLU A 32 -12.84 31.43 -13.61
CA GLU A 32 -13.67 30.44 -12.93
C GLU A 32 -13.83 29.39 -14.05
N ASP A 33 -12.74 28.63 -14.23
CA ASP A 33 -12.37 27.72 -15.32
C ASP A 33 -10.98 27.19 -14.92
N PHE A 34 -10.86 25.90 -14.60
CA PHE A 34 -9.62 25.28 -14.09
C PHE A 34 -8.79 24.57 -15.16
N ASP A 35 -9.36 24.25 -16.32
CA ASP A 35 -8.65 23.80 -17.52
C ASP A 35 -9.28 24.39 -18.80
N PRO A 36 -8.76 25.53 -19.32
CA PRO A 36 -9.28 26.17 -20.51
C PRO A 36 -8.84 25.49 -21.82
N LEU A 37 -8.27 24.28 -21.76
CA LEU A 37 -7.91 23.45 -22.91
C LEU A 37 -8.90 22.29 -23.13
N VAL A 38 -9.45 21.70 -22.05
CA VAL A 38 -10.33 20.50 -22.08
C VAL A 38 -11.45 20.54 -21.04
N ASP A 39 -12.65 20.03 -21.41
CA ASP A 39 -13.72 19.71 -20.44
C ASP A 39 -13.18 18.74 -19.38
N VAL A 40 -13.34 19.08 -18.10
CA VAL A 40 -12.85 18.24 -17.00
C VAL A 40 -13.84 17.11 -16.71
N SER A 41 -13.50 15.90 -17.15
CA SER A 41 -14.07 14.68 -16.58
C SER A 41 -13.15 14.11 -15.49
N VAL A 42 -13.72 13.74 -14.34
CA VAL A 42 -13.01 13.04 -13.25
C VAL A 42 -13.33 11.54 -13.31
N THR A 43 -12.29 10.72 -13.19
CA THR A 43 -12.34 9.25 -13.27
C THR A 43 -11.81 8.63 -11.99
N VAL A 44 -12.61 7.78 -11.34
CA VAL A 44 -12.16 6.92 -10.24
C VAL A 44 -12.07 5.49 -10.74
N GLU A 45 -10.88 4.89 -10.67
CA GLU A 45 -10.61 3.51 -11.11
C GLU A 45 -10.36 2.60 -9.92
N ILE A 46 -11.01 1.42 -9.88
CA ILE A 46 -10.77 0.41 -8.85
C ILE A 46 -9.64 -0.52 -9.30
N LYS A 47 -8.56 -0.60 -8.52
CA LYS A 47 -7.36 -1.39 -8.84
C LYS A 47 -7.44 -2.81 -8.27
N THR A 48 -7.84 -2.96 -7.00
CA THR A 48 -8.06 -4.28 -6.37
C THR A 48 -9.01 -4.17 -5.16
N ILE A 49 -9.72 -5.26 -4.86
CA ILE A 49 -10.59 -5.43 -3.68
C ILE A 49 -10.22 -6.75 -3.01
N ARG A 50 -9.96 -6.78 -1.70
CA ARG A 50 -9.54 -7.99 -0.98
C ARG A 50 -10.26 -8.11 0.37
N LEU A 51 -10.88 -9.27 0.61
CA LEU A 51 -11.49 -9.58 1.91
C LEU A 51 -10.41 -9.77 2.99
N LEU A 52 -10.40 -8.90 4.00
CA LEU A 52 -9.50 -9.01 5.14
C LEU A 52 -10.09 -9.90 6.26
N ALA A 53 -11.41 -9.91 6.44
CA ALA A 53 -12.08 -10.60 7.54
C ALA A 53 -11.68 -12.09 7.72
N ILE A 54 -11.04 -12.41 8.87
CA ILE A 54 -10.62 -13.76 9.24
C ILE A 54 -11.54 -14.33 10.32
N ASN A 55 -12.18 -15.46 10.02
CA ASN A 55 -13.05 -16.19 10.95
C ASN A 55 -12.36 -16.42 12.33
N GLU A 56 -13.01 -15.96 13.41
CA GLU A 56 -12.46 -15.76 14.77
C GLU A 56 -11.55 -16.88 15.33
N LEU A 57 -11.78 -18.12 14.90
CA LEU A 57 -10.99 -19.28 15.34
C LEU A 57 -9.51 -19.20 14.94
N ARG A 58 -9.13 -18.41 13.91
CA ARG A 58 -7.72 -18.22 13.47
C ARG A 58 -6.95 -19.54 13.19
N THR A 59 -7.65 -20.64 12.90
CA THR A 59 -7.04 -21.97 12.61
C THR A 59 -7.63 -22.67 11.39
N LEU A 60 -8.55 -22.02 10.67
CA LEU A 60 -9.16 -22.51 9.44
C LEU A 60 -9.37 -21.33 8.50
N PRO A 61 -9.07 -21.44 7.19
CA PRO A 61 -9.55 -20.47 6.21
C PRO A 61 -11.08 -20.47 6.18
N LEU A 62 -11.64 -19.37 5.67
CA LEU A 62 -13.07 -19.26 5.32
C LEU A 62 -13.49 -20.42 4.40
N ASN A 63 -14.16 -21.39 5.04
CA ASN A 63 -14.87 -22.55 4.51
C ASN A 63 -14.07 -23.63 3.74
N LYS A 64 -14.40 -24.90 4.05
CA LYS A 64 -14.27 -26.05 3.14
C LYS A 64 -15.52 -26.21 2.23
N GLY A 65 -16.40 -25.21 2.24
CA GLY A 65 -17.54 -25.03 1.34
C GLY A 65 -17.13 -24.17 0.15
N ASN A 66 -17.96 -24.16 -0.90
CA ASN A 66 -17.59 -23.65 -2.23
C ASN A 66 -18.04 -22.18 -2.43
N ASP A 67 -18.19 -21.48 -1.32
CA ASP A 67 -18.99 -20.27 -1.18
C ASP A 67 -18.08 -19.17 -0.61
N SER A 68 -17.40 -18.46 -1.52
CA SER A 68 -16.78 -17.15 -1.29
C SER A 68 -17.82 -16.07 -1.58
N PRO A 69 -17.68 -14.83 -1.07
CA PRO A 69 -18.69 -13.80 -1.27
C PRO A 69 -18.81 -13.37 -2.75
N ASN A 70 -19.88 -12.64 -3.02
CA ASN A 70 -20.03 -11.83 -4.22
C ASN A 70 -19.84 -10.35 -3.84
N PHE A 71 -19.10 -9.59 -4.62
CA PHE A 71 -18.86 -8.16 -4.41
C PHE A 71 -19.43 -7.32 -5.55
N TYR A 72 -19.90 -6.12 -5.24
CA TYR A 72 -20.06 -5.04 -6.19
C TYR A 72 -19.76 -3.68 -5.54
N VAL A 73 -19.31 -2.72 -6.33
CA VAL A 73 -18.94 -1.37 -5.86
C VAL A 73 -19.97 -0.36 -6.36
N LYS A 74 -20.25 0.65 -5.51
CA LYS A 74 -20.90 1.90 -5.93
C LYS A 74 -19.91 3.06 -5.73
N ILE A 75 -19.84 3.93 -6.72
CA ILE A 75 -19.14 5.21 -6.64
C ILE A 75 -20.17 6.30 -6.92
N LEU A 76 -20.32 7.26 -6.00
CA LEU A 76 -21.10 8.46 -6.23
C LEU A 76 -20.14 9.60 -6.55
N LEU A 77 -20.23 10.15 -7.75
CA LEU A 77 -19.50 11.36 -8.16
C LEU A 77 -20.47 12.56 -8.05
N ASN A 78 -20.22 13.42 -7.07
CA ASN A 78 -21.16 14.43 -6.56
C ASN A 78 -22.52 13.85 -6.14
N GLU A 79 -23.51 13.81 -7.05
CA GLU A 79 -24.83 13.20 -6.83
C GLU A 79 -25.14 12.07 -7.84
N VAL A 80 -24.17 11.66 -8.66
CA VAL A 80 -24.34 10.67 -9.74
C VAL A 80 -23.77 9.30 -9.31
N GLU A 81 -24.66 8.33 -9.10
CA GLU A 81 -24.29 6.94 -8.77
C GLU A 81 -23.84 6.15 -10.01
N PHE A 82 -22.68 5.52 -9.91
CA PHE A 82 -22.14 4.51 -10.82
C PHE A 82 -21.97 3.20 -10.06
N THR A 83 -22.46 2.10 -10.63
CA THR A 83 -22.50 0.79 -9.95
C THR A 83 -21.89 -0.29 -10.85
N SER A 84 -21.04 -1.15 -10.30
CA SER A 84 -20.31 -2.18 -11.05
C SER A 84 -21.18 -3.38 -11.44
N ASP A 85 -20.68 -4.20 -12.37
CA ASP A 85 -21.10 -5.60 -12.44
C ASP A 85 -20.66 -6.35 -11.16
N VAL A 86 -21.31 -7.47 -10.85
CA VAL A 86 -21.00 -8.28 -9.66
C VAL A 86 -19.83 -9.23 -9.92
N TRP A 87 -18.78 -9.13 -9.11
CA TRP A 87 -17.70 -10.12 -9.03
C TRP A 87 -18.14 -11.29 -8.13
N THR A 88 -18.50 -12.42 -8.73
CA THR A 88 -19.13 -13.55 -8.03
C THR A 88 -18.15 -14.62 -7.54
N ASN A 89 -18.42 -15.19 -6.37
CA ASN A 89 -17.67 -16.26 -5.70
C ASN A 89 -16.15 -16.04 -5.68
N THR A 90 -15.72 -14.86 -5.22
CA THR A 90 -14.30 -14.55 -5.00
C THR A 90 -14.08 -13.82 -3.68
N LYS A 91 -12.86 -13.92 -3.15
CA LYS A 91 -12.40 -13.13 -1.98
C LYS A 91 -11.52 -11.96 -2.40
N TYR A 92 -11.02 -12.00 -3.63
CA TYR A 92 -10.05 -11.06 -4.18
C TYR A 92 -10.45 -10.72 -5.62
N VAL A 93 -10.47 -9.44 -5.95
CA VAL A 93 -10.70 -8.89 -7.29
C VAL A 93 -9.46 -8.09 -7.63
N THR A 94 -8.75 -8.40 -8.71
CA THR A 94 -7.46 -7.77 -9.05
C THR A 94 -7.46 -7.41 -10.52
N ASP A 95 -7.12 -6.16 -10.84
CA ASP A 95 -7.34 -5.54 -12.16
C ASP A 95 -8.75 -5.81 -12.72
N PRO A 96 -9.82 -5.28 -12.08
CA PRO A 96 -11.19 -5.44 -12.58
C PRO A 96 -11.45 -4.65 -13.88
N GLN A 97 -10.53 -3.77 -14.29
CA GLN A 97 -10.68 -2.86 -15.44
C GLN A 97 -11.99 -2.06 -15.40
N TRP A 98 -12.38 -1.64 -14.18
CA TRP A 98 -13.62 -0.92 -13.91
C TRP A 98 -13.36 0.45 -13.30
N ASN A 99 -14.05 1.46 -13.83
CA ASN A 99 -14.01 2.84 -13.35
C ASN A 99 -15.39 3.50 -13.43
N ALA A 100 -15.56 4.55 -12.64
CA ALA A 100 -16.62 5.54 -12.77
C ALA A 100 -16.02 6.82 -13.34
N THR A 101 -16.65 7.44 -14.33
CA THR A 101 -16.20 8.70 -14.94
C THR A 101 -17.37 9.67 -15.06
N LEU A 102 -17.20 10.89 -14.54
CA LEU A 102 -18.20 11.96 -14.62
C LEU A 102 -17.59 13.24 -15.19
N ASP A 103 -18.28 13.80 -16.18
CA ASP A 103 -18.16 15.15 -16.72
C ASP A 103 -18.59 16.17 -15.64
N VAL A 104 -17.67 17.00 -15.14
CA VAL A 104 -17.88 17.89 -13.97
C VAL A 104 -17.64 19.36 -14.31
N PRO A 105 -18.26 20.32 -13.58
CA PRO A 105 -18.05 21.75 -13.83
C PRO A 105 -16.59 22.16 -13.56
N ASP A 106 -15.93 22.68 -14.60
CA ASP A 106 -14.58 23.24 -14.55
C ASP A 106 -14.48 24.57 -13.78
N ASP A 107 -15.61 25.16 -13.37
CA ASP A 107 -15.69 26.35 -12.51
C ASP A 107 -15.80 26.04 -11.00
N GLU A 108 -16.06 24.78 -10.60
CA GLU A 108 -16.12 24.35 -9.19
C GLU A 108 -14.92 23.46 -8.81
N GLU A 109 -14.09 23.92 -7.86
CA GLU A 109 -12.79 23.27 -7.56
C GLU A 109 -12.90 21.82 -7.05
N PHE A 110 -14.01 21.44 -6.43
CA PHE A 110 -14.09 20.23 -5.61
C PHE A 110 -15.17 19.26 -6.04
N VAL A 111 -14.76 18.04 -6.38
CA VAL A 111 -15.68 16.90 -6.59
C VAL A 111 -15.78 16.12 -5.28
N THR A 112 -17.00 15.88 -4.82
CA THR A 112 -17.29 14.97 -3.70
C THR A 112 -17.43 13.56 -4.25
N ILE A 113 -16.77 12.58 -3.63
CA ILE A 113 -16.68 11.21 -4.12
C ILE A 113 -17.01 10.28 -2.96
N THR A 114 -18.06 9.48 -3.06
CA THR A 114 -18.38 8.47 -2.04
C THR A 114 -18.17 7.06 -2.60
N LEU A 115 -17.42 6.24 -1.88
CA LEU A 115 -17.06 4.87 -2.21
C LEU A 115 -17.78 3.90 -1.27
N GLN A 116 -18.46 2.90 -1.84
CA GLN A 116 -19.16 1.86 -1.08
C GLN A 116 -18.89 0.47 -1.68
N LEU A 117 -18.60 -0.51 -0.83
CA LEU A 117 -18.49 -1.92 -1.19
C LEU A 117 -19.71 -2.70 -0.65
N TRP A 118 -20.34 -3.53 -1.48
CA TRP A 118 -21.58 -4.23 -1.14
C TRP A 118 -21.52 -5.72 -1.48
N SER A 119 -22.29 -6.53 -0.73
CA SER A 119 -22.55 -7.94 -1.05
C SER A 119 -23.70 -8.10 -2.07
N ASP A 120 -23.53 -8.93 -3.10
CA ASP A 120 -24.66 -9.48 -3.87
C ASP A 120 -25.11 -10.81 -3.24
N GLU A 121 -26.02 -10.74 -2.27
CA GLU A 121 -26.45 -11.87 -1.44
C GLU A 121 -27.99 -11.92 -1.33
N THR A 122 -28.55 -12.63 -0.34
CA THR A 122 -30.02 -12.71 -0.16
C THR A 122 -30.61 -11.40 0.39
N GLU A 123 -29.80 -10.63 1.11
CA GLU A 123 -30.04 -9.25 1.52
C GLU A 123 -28.68 -8.53 1.38
N ASP A 124 -28.61 -7.37 0.74
CA ASP A 124 -27.36 -6.62 0.54
C ASP A 124 -26.84 -6.08 1.88
N ILE A 125 -25.61 -6.48 2.23
CA ILE A 125 -24.85 -6.02 3.41
C ILE A 125 -23.67 -5.19 2.89
N PRO A 126 -23.34 -4.03 3.48
CA PRO A 126 -22.09 -3.34 3.18
C PRO A 126 -20.89 -4.21 3.62
N TYR A 127 -19.76 -4.06 2.93
CA TYR A 127 -18.46 -4.53 3.40
C TYR A 127 -17.65 -3.31 3.81
N ASP A 128 -17.06 -3.39 5.00
CA ASP A 128 -16.35 -2.28 5.62
C ASP A 128 -15.02 -2.01 4.90
N VAL A 129 -14.86 -0.77 4.42
CA VAL A 129 -13.64 -0.22 3.82
C VAL A 129 -13.22 1.08 4.51
N SER A 130 -13.68 1.31 5.74
CA SER A 130 -13.65 2.61 6.41
C SER A 130 -12.70 2.65 7.62
N GLY A 131 -12.27 3.86 7.99
CA GLY A 131 -11.61 4.14 9.26
C GLY A 131 -12.57 4.45 10.42
N ASP A 132 -13.90 4.45 10.20
CA ASP A 132 -14.90 4.82 11.20
C ASP A 132 -15.82 3.67 11.62
N LEU A 133 -15.73 3.32 12.92
CA LEU A 133 -16.61 2.40 13.66
C LEU A 133 -18.13 2.64 13.50
N GLU A 134 -18.57 3.81 13.02
CA GLU A 134 -19.98 4.14 12.80
C GLU A 134 -20.42 4.12 11.31
N HIS A 135 -19.53 3.98 10.32
CA HIS A 135 -19.86 4.05 8.88
C HIS A 135 -19.00 3.13 7.98
N ASP A 136 -19.63 2.21 7.24
CA ASP A 136 -18.94 1.30 6.29
C ASP A 136 -18.53 1.97 4.95
N GLU A 137 -18.86 3.26 4.74
CA GLU A 137 -18.64 4.01 3.50
C GLU A 137 -17.57 5.09 3.65
N VAL A 138 -16.86 5.38 2.56
CA VAL A 138 -15.75 6.36 2.52
C VAL A 138 -16.13 7.57 1.67
N THR A 139 -15.86 8.78 2.17
CA THR A 139 -16.12 10.05 1.49
C THR A 139 -14.84 10.84 1.28
N LEU A 140 -14.52 11.09 0.01
CA LEU A 140 -13.36 11.82 -0.46
C LEU A 140 -13.77 13.13 -1.13
N ARG A 141 -12.82 14.07 -1.15
CA ARG A 141 -12.98 15.42 -1.68
C ARG A 141 -11.78 15.75 -2.56
N TYR A 142 -11.93 15.43 -3.85
CA TYR A 142 -10.95 15.66 -4.90
C TYR A 142 -10.90 17.14 -5.29
N SER A 143 -9.71 17.67 -5.55
CA SER A 143 -9.50 19.06 -5.99
C SER A 143 -9.01 19.11 -7.44
N ILE A 144 -9.84 19.60 -8.35
CA ILE A 144 -9.52 19.73 -9.80
C ILE A 144 -8.27 20.59 -10.03
N LYS A 145 -7.98 21.54 -9.12
CA LYS A 145 -6.78 22.37 -9.17
C LYS A 145 -5.48 21.60 -8.93
N THR A 146 -5.54 20.51 -8.19
CA THR A 146 -4.36 19.82 -7.67
C THR A 146 -4.31 18.32 -7.99
N GLY A 147 -5.40 17.70 -8.46
CA GLY A 147 -5.43 16.28 -8.74
C GLY A 147 -5.37 15.41 -7.48
N HIS A 148 -5.36 16.03 -6.30
CA HIS A 148 -5.27 15.36 -5.01
C HIS A 148 -6.62 15.30 -4.30
N TRP A 149 -6.80 14.31 -3.44
CA TRP A 149 -7.97 14.16 -2.58
C TRP A 149 -7.64 14.21 -1.09
N THR A 150 -8.69 14.54 -0.33
CA THR A 150 -8.70 14.62 1.14
C THR A 150 -10.04 14.08 1.63
N GLY A 151 -10.08 13.49 2.82
CA GLY A 151 -11.32 12.93 3.37
C GLY A 151 -10.96 11.82 4.34
N ASP A 152 -11.58 10.66 4.15
CA ASP A 152 -11.24 9.44 4.90
C ASP A 152 -9.99 8.72 4.34
N ASP A 153 -9.51 9.11 3.15
CA ASP A 153 -8.19 8.78 2.57
C ASP A 153 -7.47 10.09 2.18
N THR A 154 -6.17 10.20 2.47
CA THR A 154 -5.31 11.35 2.11
C THR A 154 -3.82 11.04 2.25
N ILE A 155 -2.95 11.82 1.59
CA ILE A 155 -1.49 11.63 1.64
C ILE A 155 -1.00 11.66 3.09
N GLY A 156 -0.34 10.57 3.53
CA GLY A 156 0.16 10.42 4.89
C GLY A 156 -0.90 10.10 5.95
N ASP A 157 -2.03 9.50 5.56
CA ASP A 157 -2.85 8.71 6.47
C ASP A 157 -2.14 7.40 6.90
N ALA A 158 -2.85 6.52 7.62
CA ALA A 158 -2.26 5.28 8.12
C ALA A 158 -2.22 4.17 7.07
N SER A 159 -3.18 4.10 6.16
CA SER A 159 -3.40 2.98 5.24
C SER A 159 -2.77 3.17 3.86
N GLY A 160 -2.34 4.38 3.53
CA GLY A 160 -1.67 4.76 2.29
C GLY A 160 -2.63 5.34 1.25
N TYR A 161 -2.15 6.33 0.50
CA TYR A 161 -2.94 7.15 -0.39
C TYR A 161 -3.49 6.35 -1.59
N GLY A 162 -4.81 6.26 -1.69
CA GLY A 162 -5.48 5.38 -2.66
C GLY A 162 -5.71 3.95 -2.16
N ARG A 163 -5.53 3.67 -0.86
CA ARG A 163 -5.75 2.36 -0.24
C ARG A 163 -6.64 2.48 0.99
N LEU A 164 -7.89 2.06 0.83
CA LEU A 164 -8.86 1.90 1.90
C LEU A 164 -8.66 0.58 2.65
N CYS A 165 -8.84 0.61 3.97
CA CYS A 165 -8.65 -0.55 4.85
C CYS A 165 -9.65 -0.52 6.02
N GLY A 166 -10.67 -1.37 5.98
CA GLY A 166 -11.69 -1.50 7.06
C GLY A 166 -11.15 -2.04 8.40
N CYS A 167 -9.83 -2.14 8.57
CA CYS A 167 -9.20 -2.48 9.84
C CYS A 167 -8.77 -1.26 10.66
N ASP A 168 -8.82 -0.07 10.05
CA ASP A 168 -8.26 1.17 10.58
C ASP A 168 -9.08 1.76 11.73
N ASP A 169 -10.37 1.43 11.77
CA ASP A 169 -11.27 1.67 12.91
C ASP A 169 -10.82 0.96 14.21
N GLY A 170 -9.86 0.04 14.11
CA GLY A 170 -9.34 -0.79 15.18
C GLY A 170 -9.98 -2.19 15.29
N THR A 171 -10.69 -2.66 14.25
CA THR A 171 -11.32 -3.99 14.21
C THR A 171 -10.30 -5.13 14.23
N ILE A 172 -9.40 -5.16 13.23
CA ILE A 172 -8.26 -6.07 12.96
C ILE A 172 -8.52 -7.58 13.19
N TYR A 173 -8.89 -7.96 14.42
CA TYR A 173 -9.12 -9.31 14.91
C TYR A 173 -10.55 -9.60 15.38
N LYS A 174 -11.49 -8.68 15.13
CA LYS A 174 -12.94 -8.94 15.15
C LYS A 174 -13.33 -9.64 13.81
N ASN A 175 -14.59 -9.57 13.40
CA ASN A 175 -15.12 -10.16 12.15
C ASN A 175 -16.31 -9.30 11.72
N ASP A 176 -16.02 -8.18 11.07
CA ASP A 176 -16.94 -7.05 10.94
C ASP A 176 -17.35 -6.82 9.47
N HIS A 177 -16.80 -7.64 8.57
CA HIS A 177 -16.82 -7.50 7.11
C HIS A 177 -15.75 -6.54 6.56
N ASP A 178 -14.67 -6.38 7.32
CA ASP A 178 -13.45 -5.67 6.97
C ASP A 178 -12.81 -6.17 5.66
N CYS A 179 -12.62 -5.22 4.74
CA CYS A 179 -12.07 -5.34 3.40
C CYS A 179 -10.98 -4.30 3.16
N GLU A 180 -10.17 -4.56 2.13
CA GLU A 180 -9.21 -3.63 1.55
C GLU A 180 -9.68 -3.27 0.14
N LEU A 181 -9.61 -1.98 -0.24
CA LEU A 181 -9.98 -1.50 -1.57
C LEU A 181 -8.95 -0.47 -2.02
N TRP A 182 -8.25 -0.77 -3.12
CA TRP A 182 -7.31 0.17 -3.74
C TRP A 182 -7.97 0.83 -4.94
N PHE A 183 -7.77 2.14 -5.06
CA PHE A 183 -8.32 2.97 -6.12
C PHE A 183 -7.30 4.01 -6.58
N ASP A 184 -7.66 4.75 -7.63
CA ASP A 184 -6.90 5.88 -8.14
C ASP A 184 -7.89 6.92 -8.69
N ILE A 185 -7.57 8.21 -8.57
CA ILE A 185 -8.45 9.29 -9.04
C ILE A 185 -7.68 10.21 -9.99
N THR A 186 -8.07 10.14 -11.26
CA THR A 186 -7.51 10.96 -12.33
C THR A 186 -8.57 11.93 -12.86
N GLN A 187 -8.12 12.89 -13.66
CA GLN A 187 -9.02 13.75 -14.41
C GLN A 187 -8.55 13.87 -15.87
N THR A 188 -9.34 14.55 -16.69
CA THR A 188 -8.94 14.85 -18.06
C THR A 188 -7.69 15.74 -18.05
N ASP A 189 -6.72 15.35 -18.87
CA ASP A 189 -5.38 15.91 -18.96
C ASP A 189 -5.10 16.10 -20.47
N TYR A 190 -4.53 17.24 -20.84
CA TYR A 190 -4.33 17.63 -22.24
C TYR A 190 -3.12 16.97 -22.91
N ASP A 191 -2.05 16.65 -22.17
CA ASP A 191 -0.80 16.13 -22.73
C ASP A 191 -0.24 14.85 -22.05
N GLY A 192 -0.79 14.46 -20.90
CA GLY A 192 -0.64 13.14 -20.30
C GLY A 192 0.44 13.02 -19.23
N ASP A 193 0.88 14.12 -18.60
CA ASP A 193 1.83 14.07 -17.47
C ASP A 193 1.17 13.89 -16.09
N SER A 194 -0.17 13.90 -16.05
CA SER A 194 -1.00 13.76 -14.86
C SER A 194 -0.88 14.89 -13.83
N ILE A 195 -0.38 16.06 -14.23
CA ILE A 195 -0.42 17.31 -13.46
C ILE A 195 -1.58 18.19 -13.99
N PRO A 196 -2.46 18.74 -13.14
CA PRO A 196 -3.51 19.64 -13.62
C PRO A 196 -2.99 20.96 -14.18
N TYR A 197 -3.59 21.41 -15.29
CA TYR A 197 -3.39 22.74 -15.91
C TYR A 197 -3.30 23.88 -14.87
N TRP A 198 -4.17 23.87 -13.87
CA TRP A 198 -4.17 24.94 -12.86
C TRP A 198 -2.88 24.94 -12.04
N CYS A 199 -2.40 23.77 -11.61
CA CYS A 199 -1.18 23.65 -10.83
C CYS A 199 0.05 24.03 -11.67
N GLU A 200 0.11 23.51 -12.89
CA GLU A 200 1.12 23.91 -13.88
C GLU A 200 1.24 25.43 -14.03
N VAL A 201 0.13 26.11 -14.34
CA VAL A 201 0.14 27.54 -14.67
C VAL A 201 0.30 28.45 -13.43
N ASN A 202 -0.11 27.99 -12.23
CA ASN A 202 -0.16 28.83 -11.02
C ASN A 202 0.86 28.46 -9.93
N THR A 203 1.39 27.24 -9.95
CA THR A 203 2.35 26.70 -8.97
C THR A 203 3.72 26.45 -9.60
N LEU A 204 3.79 25.63 -10.66
CA LEU A 204 5.06 25.16 -11.25
C LEU A 204 5.63 26.13 -12.30
N GLY A 205 4.77 26.83 -13.04
CA GLY A 205 5.15 27.70 -14.15
C GLY A 205 5.53 26.97 -15.44
N THR A 206 5.02 25.75 -15.63
CA THR A 206 5.24 24.85 -16.78
C THR A 206 4.36 25.25 -17.99
N ASP A 207 4.39 24.47 -19.08
CA ASP A 207 3.59 24.71 -20.29
C ASP A 207 2.60 23.54 -20.46
N PRO A 208 1.28 23.73 -20.20
CA PRO A 208 0.25 22.66 -20.15
C PRO A 208 -0.14 22.13 -21.53
N THR A 209 0.85 22.01 -22.41
CA THR A 209 0.78 21.46 -23.76
C THR A 209 2.03 20.63 -24.10
N ILE A 210 2.88 20.37 -23.09
CA ILE A 210 4.21 19.77 -23.17
C ILE A 210 4.49 18.91 -21.92
N ASN A 211 3.90 17.71 -21.89
CA ASN A 211 4.14 16.63 -20.90
C ASN A 211 5.53 16.66 -20.28
N ASP A 212 5.62 17.05 -19.01
CA ASP A 212 6.89 17.26 -18.32
C ASP A 212 7.11 16.40 -17.05
N SER A 213 6.21 15.41 -16.84
CA SER A 213 6.26 14.34 -15.82
C SER A 213 7.66 13.78 -15.51
N LEU A 214 8.51 13.64 -16.54
CA LEU A 214 9.85 13.03 -16.51
C LEU A 214 11.00 14.06 -16.48
N LEU A 215 10.73 15.33 -16.21
CA LEU A 215 11.76 16.31 -15.90
C LEU A 215 12.24 16.18 -14.45
N ASP A 216 13.44 16.71 -14.22
CA ASP A 216 14.10 16.88 -12.93
C ASP A 216 14.74 18.30 -12.99
N PRO A 217 14.00 19.36 -12.60
CA PRO A 217 14.38 20.74 -12.92
C PRO A 217 15.35 21.37 -11.91
N ASP A 218 15.46 20.83 -10.69
CA ASP A 218 16.40 21.29 -9.64
C ASP A 218 17.55 20.31 -9.37
N ASN A 219 17.47 19.09 -9.92
CA ASN A 219 18.53 18.08 -10.03
C ASN A 219 18.74 17.29 -8.72
N ASP A 220 17.66 16.84 -8.09
CA ASP A 220 17.67 15.93 -6.92
C ASP A 220 17.45 14.43 -7.25
N THR A 221 17.24 14.12 -8.53
CA THR A 221 17.07 12.79 -9.15
C THR A 221 15.69 12.14 -9.07
N ILE A 222 14.70 12.77 -8.44
CA ILE A 222 13.29 12.41 -8.62
C ILE A 222 12.71 13.18 -9.83
N THR A 223 11.55 12.72 -10.34
CA THR A 223 10.87 13.33 -11.48
C THR A 223 9.63 14.13 -11.08
N THR A 224 9.37 15.26 -11.74
CA THR A 224 8.28 16.23 -11.47
C THR A 224 6.98 15.59 -11.00
N TYR A 225 6.48 14.58 -11.73
CA TYR A 225 5.20 13.95 -11.42
C TYR A 225 5.19 13.16 -10.09
N TRP A 226 6.28 12.47 -9.74
CA TRP A 226 6.34 11.69 -8.50
C TRP A 226 6.38 12.59 -7.28
N GLU A 227 7.25 13.61 -7.30
CA GLU A 227 7.27 14.65 -6.27
C GLU A 227 5.89 15.28 -6.10
N TYR A 228 5.29 15.66 -7.23
CA TYR A 228 4.00 16.33 -7.27
C TYR A 228 2.90 15.47 -6.64
N LYS A 229 2.80 14.20 -7.04
CA LYS A 229 1.83 13.23 -6.51
C LYS A 229 1.92 13.05 -4.99
N TRP A 230 3.13 13.14 -4.43
CA TRP A 230 3.39 12.93 -3.01
C TRP A 230 3.49 14.24 -2.21
N GLY A 231 3.20 15.39 -2.82
CA GLY A 231 3.15 16.68 -2.14
C GLY A 231 4.51 17.33 -1.86
N TYR A 232 5.60 16.80 -2.45
CA TYR A 232 6.88 17.50 -2.54
C TYR A 232 6.76 18.71 -3.51
N GLN A 233 7.84 19.42 -3.79
CA GLN A 233 7.80 20.71 -4.47
C GLN A 233 8.78 20.74 -5.65
N PRO A 234 8.35 20.41 -6.90
CA PRO A 234 9.18 20.18 -8.10
C PRO A 234 10.07 21.31 -8.66
N LEU A 235 10.57 22.18 -7.81
CA LEU A 235 11.47 23.30 -8.07
C LEU A 235 12.36 23.60 -6.83
N THR A 236 12.35 22.71 -5.82
CA THR A 236 12.92 22.87 -4.48
C THR A 236 13.59 21.59 -3.97
N TRP A 237 14.71 21.19 -4.61
CA TRP A 237 15.68 20.16 -4.18
C TRP A 237 15.48 19.70 -2.73
N ASP A 238 15.08 18.44 -2.56
CA ASP A 238 14.97 17.76 -1.27
C ASP A 238 15.98 16.59 -1.20
N ASP A 239 16.32 16.13 0.00
CA ASP A 239 17.37 15.12 0.23
C ASP A 239 16.83 13.69 0.04
N HIS A 240 16.25 13.40 -1.13
CA HIS A 240 15.50 12.16 -1.39
C HIS A 240 16.31 10.87 -1.14
N GLU A 241 17.65 10.90 -1.28
CA GLU A 241 18.58 9.80 -0.93
C GLU A 241 18.58 9.45 0.58
N HIS A 242 18.13 10.37 1.44
CA HIS A 242 18.12 10.24 2.90
C HIS A 242 16.74 10.50 3.53
N LEU A 243 15.70 10.71 2.73
CA LEU A 243 14.32 10.86 3.18
C LEU A 243 13.64 9.49 3.17
N ASP A 244 13.48 8.94 4.37
CA ASP A 244 12.57 7.85 4.73
C ASP A 244 11.54 8.46 5.69
N PRO A 245 10.41 9.03 5.19
CA PRO A 245 9.47 9.79 6.01
C PRO A 245 8.71 8.92 7.01
N ASP A 246 8.43 7.70 6.59
CA ASP A 246 7.59 6.71 7.27
C ASP A 246 8.40 5.82 8.24
N ASN A 247 9.71 5.66 8.01
CA ASN A 247 10.71 4.89 8.77
C ASN A 247 10.68 3.35 8.52
N ASP A 248 10.52 2.87 7.28
CA ASP A 248 10.54 1.44 6.90
C ASP A 248 11.84 0.94 6.26
N SER A 249 12.88 1.79 6.24
CA SER A 249 14.17 1.54 5.61
C SER A 249 14.19 1.62 4.08
N ILE A 250 13.10 2.05 3.44
CA ILE A 250 13.03 2.37 2.01
C ILE A 250 13.03 3.89 1.85
N ASN A 251 14.06 4.46 1.21
CA ASN A 251 14.14 5.91 1.02
C ASN A 251 13.37 6.37 -0.23
N ASN A 252 13.10 7.67 -0.37
CA ASN A 252 12.33 8.21 -1.50
C ASN A 252 12.86 7.84 -2.90
N ILE A 253 14.18 7.62 -3.09
CA ILE A 253 14.73 7.12 -4.37
C ILE A 253 14.29 5.68 -4.63
N GLU A 254 14.27 4.86 -3.58
CA GLU A 254 13.84 3.47 -3.65
C GLU A 254 12.32 3.36 -3.82
N GLU A 255 11.54 4.19 -3.13
CA GLU A 255 10.10 4.37 -3.31
C GLU A 255 9.72 4.84 -4.73
N PHE A 256 10.58 5.65 -5.36
CA PHE A 256 10.44 5.98 -6.78
C PHE A 256 10.70 4.77 -7.70
N LEU A 257 11.72 3.94 -7.40
CA LEU A 257 12.01 2.72 -8.14
C LEU A 257 10.92 1.63 -7.99
N THR A 258 10.26 1.56 -6.84
CA THR A 258 9.16 0.62 -6.55
C THR A 258 7.77 1.16 -6.87
N SER A 259 7.62 2.47 -7.17
CA SER A 259 6.34 3.16 -7.40
C SER A 259 5.38 2.45 -8.38
N ALA A 260 5.91 1.74 -9.38
CA ALA A 260 5.14 0.90 -10.32
C ALA A 260 4.39 -0.28 -9.67
N TRP A 261 4.60 -0.52 -8.38
CA TRP A 261 3.99 -1.57 -7.56
C TRP A 261 3.17 -1.02 -6.39
N PHE A 262 2.83 0.28 -6.43
CA PHE A 262 2.05 0.99 -5.41
C PHE A 262 2.74 1.14 -4.04
N SER A 263 4.06 1.35 -4.08
CA SER A 263 4.83 1.92 -2.97
C SER A 263 4.27 3.30 -2.58
N ASP A 264 4.30 3.62 -1.29
CA ASP A 264 3.88 4.91 -0.71
C ASP A 264 4.91 5.41 0.33
N PRO A 265 5.59 6.56 0.08
CA PRO A 265 6.66 7.08 0.95
C PRO A 265 6.15 7.55 2.33
N PHE A 266 4.86 7.43 2.62
CA PHE A 266 4.27 7.69 3.93
C PHE A 266 3.58 6.45 4.55
N ARG A 267 3.59 5.28 3.89
CA ARG A 267 3.01 4.02 4.40
C ARG A 267 3.90 2.80 4.14
N LYS A 268 4.58 2.37 5.21
CA LYS A 268 5.06 1.01 5.55
C LYS A 268 4.87 -0.03 4.45
N ASP A 269 5.93 -0.28 3.71
CA ASP A 269 6.01 -1.34 2.72
C ASP A 269 7.02 -2.41 3.14
N VAL A 270 6.79 -3.65 2.69
CA VAL A 270 7.73 -4.78 2.89
C VAL A 270 7.82 -5.57 1.60
N PHE A 271 8.91 -5.38 0.86
CA PHE A 271 9.20 -6.11 -0.36
C PHE A 271 9.87 -7.45 -0.08
N ILE A 272 9.38 -8.52 -0.71
CA ILE A 272 9.96 -9.86 -0.62
C ILE A 272 10.11 -10.46 -2.00
N GLU A 273 11.35 -10.80 -2.39
CA GLU A 273 11.60 -11.61 -3.57
C GLU A 273 11.51 -13.09 -3.19
N MET A 274 10.52 -13.82 -3.75
CA MET A 274 10.32 -15.24 -3.44
C MET A 274 10.87 -16.15 -4.54
N ASP A 275 12.16 -16.47 -4.50
CA ASP A 275 12.79 -17.44 -5.39
C ASP A 275 12.41 -18.88 -5.06
N ILE A 276 12.40 -19.77 -6.06
CA ILE A 276 11.95 -21.15 -5.89
C ILE A 276 12.81 -22.19 -6.61
N MET A 277 13.13 -23.28 -5.91
CA MET A 277 13.86 -24.41 -6.49
C MET A 277 12.98 -25.20 -7.48
N GLY A 278 13.41 -25.29 -8.72
CA GLY A 278 12.75 -26.05 -9.78
C GLY A 278 12.67 -27.56 -9.54
N ASP A 279 11.98 -28.25 -10.46
CA ASP A 279 11.72 -29.69 -10.40
C ASP A 279 12.99 -30.55 -10.28
N GLY A 280 12.94 -31.55 -9.39
CA GLY A 280 14.02 -32.53 -9.25
C GLY A 280 13.95 -33.71 -10.24
N PRO A 281 15.09 -34.39 -10.48
CA PRO A 281 15.23 -35.38 -11.55
C PRO A 281 14.43 -36.67 -11.34
N ASN A 282 13.93 -36.93 -10.12
CA ASN A 282 13.10 -38.10 -9.80
C ASN A 282 11.61 -37.75 -9.61
N GLY A 283 11.22 -36.49 -9.86
CA GLY A 283 9.86 -35.98 -9.68
C GLY A 283 9.63 -35.26 -8.35
N GLU A 284 10.70 -34.82 -7.68
CA GLU A 284 10.65 -33.88 -6.57
C GLU A 284 10.00 -32.55 -7.02
N LYS A 285 9.16 -31.98 -6.16
CA LYS A 285 8.37 -30.78 -6.46
C LYS A 285 8.51 -29.72 -5.38
N THR A 286 8.79 -28.50 -5.81
CA THR A 286 8.69 -27.28 -5.01
C THR A 286 7.59 -26.41 -5.60
N TYR A 287 6.78 -25.82 -4.74
CA TYR A 287 5.72 -24.88 -5.08
C TYR A 287 5.36 -24.10 -3.81
N PHE A 288 4.81 -22.90 -3.93
CA PHE A 288 4.15 -22.21 -2.82
C PHE A 288 2.65 -22.07 -3.19
N PRO A 289 1.68 -22.37 -2.32
CA PRO A 289 0.26 -22.24 -2.68
C PRO A 289 -0.15 -20.77 -2.72
N LYS A 290 -0.91 -20.37 -3.74
CA LYS A 290 -1.48 -19.01 -3.84
C LYS A 290 -2.25 -18.57 -2.58
N ASN A 291 -3.00 -19.48 -1.97
CA ASN A 291 -3.67 -19.24 -0.68
C ASN A 291 -2.70 -18.88 0.47
N SER A 292 -1.46 -19.36 0.43
CA SER A 292 -0.44 -19.08 1.45
C SER A 292 0.15 -17.69 1.27
N GLU A 293 0.26 -17.22 0.03
CA GLU A 293 0.67 -15.85 -0.31
C GLU A 293 -0.37 -14.87 0.24
N GLU A 294 -1.65 -15.08 -0.08
CA GLU A 294 -2.72 -14.21 0.41
C GLU A 294 -2.86 -14.27 1.94
N MET A 295 -2.70 -15.44 2.57
CA MET A 295 -2.66 -15.52 4.04
C MET A 295 -1.47 -14.76 4.66
N ALA A 296 -0.31 -14.74 4.00
CA ALA A 296 0.85 -13.99 4.48
C ALA A 296 0.63 -12.48 4.29
N LYS A 297 0.14 -12.05 3.12
CA LYS A 297 -0.22 -10.66 2.85
C LYS A 297 -1.26 -10.15 3.84
N THR A 298 -2.45 -10.75 3.90
CA THR A 298 -3.55 -10.32 4.78
C THR A 298 -3.19 -10.30 6.27
N ALA A 299 -2.17 -11.05 6.73
CA ALA A 299 -1.69 -10.96 8.10
C ALA A 299 -0.91 -9.67 8.39
N VAL A 300 -0.24 -9.10 7.38
CA VAL A 300 0.61 -7.90 7.42
C VAL A 300 -0.19 -6.66 6.98
N ASP A 301 -0.93 -6.75 5.88
CA ASP A 301 -1.77 -5.67 5.33
C ASP A 301 -2.78 -5.11 6.36
N LYS A 302 -3.28 -5.99 7.25
CA LYS A 302 -4.19 -5.68 8.38
C LYS A 302 -3.57 -4.78 9.48
N GLN A 303 -2.27 -4.54 9.43
CA GLN A 303 -1.54 -3.70 10.38
C GLN A 303 -1.11 -2.37 9.75
N ASN A 304 -1.62 -2.08 8.54
CA ASN A 304 -1.14 -1.02 7.66
C ASN A 304 0.37 -1.10 7.42
N ILE A 305 0.77 -2.27 6.94
CA ILE A 305 2.07 -2.56 6.34
C ILE A 305 1.73 -3.37 5.09
N VAL A 306 2.05 -2.93 3.88
CA VAL A 306 1.68 -3.71 2.67
C VAL A 306 2.79 -4.70 2.31
N LEU A 307 2.41 -5.96 2.09
CA LEU A 307 3.35 -7.03 1.79
C LEU A 307 3.54 -7.26 0.29
N HIS A 308 4.58 -6.67 -0.28
CA HIS A 308 4.98 -6.78 -1.69
C HIS A 308 5.77 -8.06 -1.98
N LEU A 309 5.06 -9.20 -1.92
CA LEU A 309 5.61 -10.50 -2.32
C LEU A 309 5.71 -10.60 -3.87
N ASP A 310 6.94 -10.53 -4.39
CA ASP A 310 7.26 -10.76 -5.80
C ASP A 310 7.29 -12.25 -6.13
N THR A 311 6.41 -12.65 -7.05
CA THR A 311 6.32 -14.01 -7.60
C THR A 311 6.48 -14.00 -9.13
N GLY A 312 7.29 -13.07 -9.65
CA GLY A 312 7.54 -12.88 -11.09
C GLY A 312 6.78 -11.70 -11.69
N THR A 313 6.45 -10.70 -10.86
CA THR A 313 5.67 -9.50 -11.23
C THR A 313 6.39 -8.19 -10.88
N MET A 314 7.37 -8.22 -9.97
CA MET A 314 8.16 -7.06 -9.55
C MET A 314 9.64 -7.17 -9.98
N GLY A 315 9.92 -7.96 -11.02
CA GLY A 315 11.22 -8.03 -11.70
C GLY A 315 12.18 -9.13 -11.25
N GLY A 316 11.93 -9.79 -10.12
CA GLY A 316 12.68 -10.96 -9.63
C GLY A 316 11.97 -12.28 -9.90
N HIS A 317 12.03 -13.20 -8.92
CA HIS A 317 11.50 -14.58 -8.96
C HIS A 317 12.20 -15.47 -10.00
N ASP A 318 13.42 -15.89 -9.65
CA ASP A 318 14.20 -16.85 -10.41
C ASP A 318 13.84 -18.30 -10.05
N ILE A 319 13.84 -19.16 -11.07
CA ILE A 319 13.61 -20.61 -10.90
C ILE A 319 14.98 -21.30 -10.77
N LEU A 320 15.42 -21.47 -9.53
CA LEU A 320 16.72 -22.06 -9.21
C LEU A 320 16.81 -23.51 -9.75
N PRO A 321 17.97 -23.98 -10.21
CA PRO A 321 18.16 -25.39 -10.53
C PRO A 321 17.99 -26.25 -9.26
N PHE A 322 17.56 -27.51 -9.44
CA PHE A 322 17.42 -28.44 -8.32
C PHE A 322 18.78 -28.83 -7.74
N TYR A 323 18.86 -28.88 -6.40
CA TYR A 323 20.06 -29.29 -5.66
C TYR A 323 19.72 -30.42 -4.68
N ASP A 324 20.42 -31.55 -4.79
CA ASP A 324 20.25 -32.72 -3.88
C ASP A 324 20.71 -32.45 -2.43
N ASP A 325 21.62 -31.48 -2.25
CA ASP A 325 22.24 -31.12 -0.96
C ASP A 325 22.40 -29.59 -0.88
N VAL A 326 21.63 -28.94 0.00
CA VAL A 326 21.65 -27.50 0.21
C VAL A 326 22.56 -27.18 1.39
N THR A 327 23.80 -26.80 1.09
CA THR A 327 24.75 -26.33 2.11
C THR A 327 24.60 -24.84 2.37
N ARG A 328 25.04 -24.37 3.55
CA ARG A 328 25.09 -22.93 3.85
C ARG A 328 25.99 -22.11 2.92
N GLN A 329 27.01 -22.72 2.29
CA GLN A 329 27.77 -22.05 1.24
C GLN A 329 26.92 -21.88 -0.01
N LEU A 330 26.17 -22.92 -0.41
CA LEU A 330 25.29 -22.87 -1.56
C LEU A 330 24.20 -21.80 -1.40
N LEU A 331 23.65 -21.58 -0.19
CA LEU A 331 22.70 -20.47 0.05
C LEU A 331 23.32 -19.09 -0.21
N GLN A 332 24.61 -18.90 0.13
CA GLN A 332 25.34 -17.68 -0.19
C GLN A 332 25.63 -17.57 -1.69
N ASP A 333 26.03 -18.69 -2.32
CA ASP A 333 26.24 -18.74 -3.77
C ASP A 333 24.92 -18.46 -4.52
N ILE A 334 23.77 -18.90 -4.01
CA ILE A 334 22.44 -18.61 -4.58
C ILE A 334 22.15 -17.11 -4.45
N TYR A 335 22.20 -16.53 -3.25
CA TYR A 335 21.98 -15.10 -3.03
C TYR A 335 22.87 -14.20 -3.90
N GLN A 336 24.14 -14.58 -4.10
CA GLN A 336 25.05 -13.82 -4.95
C GLN A 336 24.78 -13.96 -6.46
N ASN A 337 24.28 -15.11 -6.94
CA ASN A 337 24.08 -15.35 -8.38
C ASN A 337 22.64 -15.08 -8.88
N TYR A 338 21.65 -15.19 -8.00
CA TYR A 338 20.23 -15.02 -8.30
C TYR A 338 19.77 -13.65 -7.78
N PHE A 339 19.43 -13.50 -6.50
CA PHE A 339 19.02 -12.20 -5.91
C PHE A 339 19.86 -10.98 -6.33
N LEU A 340 21.20 -11.07 -6.20
CA LEU A 340 22.10 -9.98 -6.58
C LEU A 340 22.52 -10.00 -8.07
N HIS A 341 22.22 -11.06 -8.82
CA HIS A 341 22.69 -11.30 -10.21
C HIS A 341 24.21 -11.08 -10.44
N GLY A 342 25.03 -11.24 -9.39
CA GLY A 342 26.48 -11.01 -9.43
C GLY A 342 26.93 -9.56 -9.24
N ASP A 343 26.01 -8.64 -8.94
CA ASP A 343 26.28 -7.23 -8.63
C ASP A 343 26.13 -6.96 -7.12
N PRO A 344 27.23 -6.73 -6.38
CA PRO A 344 27.19 -6.39 -4.96
C PRO A 344 26.47 -5.08 -4.63
N ASP A 345 26.23 -4.20 -5.61
CA ASP A 345 25.60 -2.90 -5.42
C ASP A 345 24.19 -2.84 -6.04
N ASN A 346 23.60 -4.02 -6.32
CA ASN A 346 22.23 -4.16 -6.80
C ASN A 346 21.22 -3.58 -5.81
N TRP A 347 20.48 -2.55 -6.24
CA TRP A 347 19.49 -1.80 -5.45
C TRP A 347 18.42 -2.68 -4.79
N ARG A 348 18.07 -3.84 -5.38
CA ARG A 348 17.10 -4.76 -4.77
C ARG A 348 17.55 -5.26 -3.40
N ARG A 349 18.85 -5.21 -3.06
CA ARG A 349 19.31 -5.49 -1.70
C ARG A 349 18.79 -4.47 -0.69
N GLY A 350 18.76 -3.19 -1.06
CA GLY A 350 18.26 -2.09 -0.21
C GLY A 350 16.80 -2.26 0.17
N VAL A 351 16.00 -2.80 -0.74
CA VAL A 351 14.53 -2.81 -0.64
C VAL A 351 13.94 -4.19 -0.31
N PHE A 352 14.48 -5.27 -0.88
CA PHE A 352 13.86 -6.60 -0.83
C PHE A 352 14.49 -7.52 0.23
N HIS A 353 13.63 -8.17 1.00
CA HIS A 353 13.96 -9.39 1.72
C HIS A 353 13.97 -10.58 0.74
N TYR A 354 15.01 -11.42 0.76
CA TYR A 354 15.12 -12.58 -0.14
C TYR A 354 14.64 -13.86 0.54
N GLY A 355 13.49 -14.38 0.08
CA GLY A 355 12.86 -15.60 0.62
C GLY A 355 12.99 -16.79 -0.32
N LEU A 356 13.73 -17.81 0.09
CA LEU A 356 13.95 -19.03 -0.69
C LEU A 356 12.95 -20.14 -0.36
N VAL A 357 12.16 -20.58 -1.35
CA VAL A 357 11.37 -21.82 -1.24
C VAL A 357 12.16 -22.97 -1.88
N LEU A 358 12.70 -23.86 -1.03
CA LEU A 358 13.60 -24.95 -1.44
C LEU A 358 12.91 -26.31 -1.33
N TYR A 359 13.36 -27.32 -2.08
CA TYR A 359 12.80 -28.66 -1.93
C TYR A 359 13.14 -29.27 -0.55
N TYR A 360 14.43 -29.29 -0.17
CA TYR A 360 14.92 -29.87 1.08
C TYR A 360 16.07 -29.04 1.66
N GLU A 361 16.08 -28.92 2.98
CA GLU A 361 17.23 -28.50 3.81
C GLU A 361 17.14 -29.28 5.14
N ASP A 362 18.20 -29.35 5.95
CA ASP A 362 18.24 -30.08 7.23
C ASP A 362 17.33 -29.50 8.34
N ILE A 363 16.92 -28.24 8.23
CA ILE A 363 15.98 -27.51 9.10
C ILE A 363 14.71 -27.17 8.28
N VAL A 364 13.59 -26.80 8.94
CA VAL A 364 12.36 -26.42 8.23
C VAL A 364 12.45 -25.04 7.60
N GLY A 365 13.15 -24.11 8.26
CA GLY A 365 13.55 -22.81 7.75
C GLY A 365 14.60 -22.15 8.65
N TYR A 366 15.26 -21.10 8.15
CA TYR A 366 16.08 -20.14 8.92
C TYR A 366 16.54 -18.94 8.07
N THR A 367 16.88 -17.83 8.72
CA THR A 367 17.67 -16.73 8.16
C THR A 367 19.15 -17.10 7.99
N PHE A 368 19.67 -16.91 6.77
CA PHE A 368 21.08 -17.15 6.41
C PHE A 368 21.84 -15.87 6.03
N GLN A 369 21.13 -14.76 5.79
CA GLN A 369 21.61 -13.38 5.90
C GLN A 369 20.58 -12.56 6.70
N PRO A 370 20.91 -11.35 7.17
CA PRO A 370 19.94 -10.47 7.84
C PRO A 370 18.74 -10.09 6.96
N ASN A 371 18.91 -9.98 5.63
CA ASN A 371 17.81 -9.86 4.67
C ASN A 371 17.45 -11.14 3.90
N ALA A 372 17.95 -12.33 4.27
CA ALA A 372 17.66 -13.54 3.50
C ALA A 372 17.37 -14.79 4.34
N PHE A 373 16.31 -15.51 3.96
CA PHE A 373 15.83 -16.71 4.64
C PHE A 373 15.43 -17.82 3.66
N GLN A 374 15.30 -19.05 4.16
CA GLN A 374 14.82 -20.20 3.38
C GLN A 374 13.76 -21.00 4.12
N VAL A 375 12.86 -21.66 3.37
CA VAL A 375 11.93 -22.68 3.86
C VAL A 375 11.98 -23.96 3.01
N ALA A 376 11.99 -25.12 3.68
CA ALA A 376 12.08 -26.43 3.06
C ALA A 376 10.70 -27.06 2.80
N SER A 377 10.22 -26.97 1.56
CA SER A 377 8.93 -27.49 1.08
C SER A 377 8.66 -28.93 1.52
N SER A 378 9.57 -29.88 1.28
CA SER A 378 9.37 -31.29 1.67
C SER A 378 9.20 -31.52 3.19
N LYS A 379 9.73 -30.62 4.03
CA LYS A 379 9.52 -30.65 5.49
C LYS A 379 8.18 -30.06 5.88
N LEU A 380 7.72 -29.03 5.18
CA LEU A 380 6.36 -28.51 5.33
C LEU A 380 5.30 -29.52 4.82
N GLU A 381 5.53 -30.22 3.70
CA GLU A 381 4.75 -31.42 3.30
C GLU A 381 4.78 -32.50 4.39
N THR A 382 5.87 -32.65 5.15
CA THR A 382 5.93 -33.64 6.24
C THR A 382 5.18 -33.16 7.49
N ILE A 383 5.04 -31.85 7.66
CA ILE A 383 4.34 -31.22 8.80
C ILE A 383 2.83 -31.20 8.59
N GLU A 384 2.34 -30.86 7.39
CA GLU A 384 0.88 -30.75 7.11
C GLU A 384 0.13 -32.07 7.38
N LYS A 385 0.81 -33.22 7.18
CA LYS A 385 0.28 -34.58 7.43
C LYS A 385 -0.09 -34.84 8.90
N LYS A 386 0.25 -33.94 9.83
CA LYS A 386 -0.22 -33.98 11.22
C LYS A 386 -1.72 -33.64 11.27
N PRO A 387 -2.55 -34.42 11.97
CA PRO A 387 -3.95 -34.08 12.18
C PRO A 387 -4.14 -32.65 12.71
N PHE A 388 -5.21 -31.99 12.27
CA PHE A 388 -5.61 -30.62 12.63
C PHE A 388 -4.76 -29.48 12.05
N LEU A 389 -3.76 -29.76 11.20
CA LEU A 389 -3.08 -28.73 10.40
C LEU A 389 -3.75 -28.55 9.02
N ASN A 390 -3.38 -27.48 8.33
CA ASN A 390 -3.82 -27.10 6.99
C ASN A 390 -2.58 -26.67 6.17
N ARG A 391 -2.40 -27.15 4.92
CA ARG A 391 -1.18 -26.91 4.13
C ARG A 391 -0.94 -25.43 3.82
N ASP A 392 -1.98 -24.62 3.67
CA ASP A 392 -1.83 -23.18 3.39
C ASP A 392 -1.35 -22.45 4.67
N ILE A 393 -1.98 -22.72 5.81
CA ILE A 393 -1.55 -22.17 7.11
C ILE A 393 -0.14 -22.65 7.46
N VAL A 394 0.20 -23.93 7.24
CA VAL A 394 1.56 -24.48 7.50
C VAL A 394 2.63 -23.76 6.67
N TYR A 395 2.30 -23.37 5.43
CA TYR A 395 3.21 -22.68 4.54
C TYR A 395 3.37 -21.22 4.92
N ALA A 396 2.28 -20.46 4.91
CA ALA A 396 2.28 -19.04 5.24
C ALA A 396 2.86 -18.77 6.63
N SER A 397 2.46 -19.56 7.64
CA SER A 397 2.95 -19.45 9.02
C SER A 397 4.45 -19.69 9.15
N CYS A 398 5.04 -20.56 8.31
CA CYS A 398 6.49 -20.77 8.31
C CYS A 398 7.21 -19.65 7.56
N TYR A 399 6.67 -19.19 6.43
CA TYR A 399 7.29 -18.14 5.62
C TYR A 399 7.37 -16.80 6.39
N ILE A 400 6.26 -16.39 7.01
CA ILE A 400 6.21 -15.20 7.86
C ILE A 400 6.99 -15.38 9.19
N HIS A 401 7.16 -16.62 9.69
CA HIS A 401 8.07 -16.88 10.81
C HIS A 401 9.52 -16.60 10.45
N GLU A 402 9.98 -16.99 9.26
CA GLU A 402 11.36 -16.73 8.84
C GLU A 402 11.58 -15.25 8.50
N LEU A 403 10.58 -14.57 7.88
CA LEU A 403 10.56 -13.11 7.71
C LEU A 403 10.71 -12.39 9.06
N GLY A 404 10.02 -12.81 10.12
CA GLY A 404 10.09 -12.16 11.43
C GLY A 404 11.48 -12.23 12.09
N HIS A 405 12.39 -13.11 11.66
CA HIS A 405 13.79 -13.07 12.10
C HIS A 405 14.61 -11.99 11.35
N THR A 406 14.13 -11.48 10.21
CA THR A 406 14.68 -10.34 9.48
C THR A 406 14.14 -8.98 9.98
N PHE A 407 13.18 -8.99 10.91
CA PHE A 407 12.65 -7.80 11.62
C PHE A 407 13.26 -7.59 13.02
N GLY A 408 14.47 -8.13 13.26
CA GLY A 408 15.24 -7.92 14.49
C GLY A 408 14.64 -8.46 15.79
N PHE A 409 13.58 -9.28 15.71
CA PHE A 409 12.78 -9.66 16.87
C PHE A 409 13.60 -10.33 18.00
N TRP A 410 13.86 -9.58 19.08
CA TRP A 410 14.42 -10.12 20.31
C TRP A 410 13.86 -9.43 21.58
N PRO A 411 13.56 -10.18 22.68
CA PRO A 411 13.53 -11.63 22.78
C PRO A 411 12.28 -12.23 22.11
N ILE A 412 12.36 -13.52 21.73
CA ILE A 412 11.20 -14.26 21.21
C ILE A 412 10.78 -15.35 22.23
N PRO A 413 9.68 -15.15 22.98
CA PRO A 413 9.14 -16.19 23.86
C PRO A 413 8.79 -17.46 23.08
N GLY A 414 9.10 -18.63 23.61
CA GLY A 414 8.76 -19.91 22.98
C GLY A 414 9.66 -20.35 21.83
N HIS A 415 10.50 -19.47 21.27
CA HIS A 415 11.47 -19.80 20.22
C HIS A 415 12.78 -20.37 20.81
N ASN A 416 12.71 -21.59 21.35
CA ASN A 416 13.89 -22.34 21.79
C ASN A 416 13.60 -23.85 21.97
N GLN A 417 14.67 -24.65 22.03
CA GLN A 417 14.61 -26.12 22.17
C GLN A 417 13.84 -26.66 23.41
N PHE A 418 13.60 -25.85 24.46
CA PHE A 418 12.83 -26.24 25.65
C PHE A 418 11.34 -25.83 25.57
N CYS A 419 10.96 -25.17 24.48
CA CYS A 419 9.60 -24.74 24.17
C CYS A 419 9.07 -25.35 22.85
N ALA A 420 9.81 -26.27 22.23
CA ALA A 420 9.51 -26.83 20.91
C ALA A 420 8.42 -27.91 20.91
N HIS A 421 8.08 -28.51 22.05
CA HIS A 421 7.14 -29.66 22.11
C HIS A 421 6.13 -29.60 23.28
N PRO A 422 4.87 -30.07 23.11
CA PRO A 422 3.83 -30.06 24.15
C PRO A 422 4.12 -30.85 25.44
N TRP A 423 5.15 -31.70 25.50
CA TRP A 423 5.58 -32.38 26.73
C TRP A 423 6.62 -31.59 27.54
N GLN A 424 7.10 -30.46 27.01
CA GLN A 424 8.05 -29.59 27.70
C GLN A 424 7.31 -28.50 28.47
N LEU A 425 7.81 -28.13 29.66
CA LEU A 425 7.17 -27.10 30.48
C LEU A 425 7.18 -25.71 29.78
N GLY A 426 8.24 -25.41 29.03
CA GLY A 426 8.40 -24.14 28.32
C GLY A 426 7.26 -23.85 27.34
N TRP A 427 6.83 -24.85 26.57
CA TRP A 427 5.71 -24.76 25.62
C TRP A 427 4.44 -24.19 26.26
N TRP A 428 4.14 -24.60 27.51
CA TRP A 428 2.95 -24.14 28.23
C TRP A 428 3.14 -22.79 28.91
N LEU A 429 4.36 -22.50 29.40
CA LEU A 429 4.69 -21.20 30.01
C LEU A 429 4.65 -20.06 28.98
N THR A 430 5.02 -20.33 27.73
CA THR A 430 5.02 -19.34 26.64
C THR A 430 3.75 -19.38 25.78
N LYS A 431 2.75 -20.21 26.12
CA LYS A 431 1.57 -20.42 25.25
C LYS A 431 0.66 -19.19 25.14
N SER A 432 0.74 -18.22 26.05
CA SER A 432 0.02 -16.94 25.89
C SER A 432 0.71 -15.94 24.96
N TYR A 433 2.01 -16.11 24.67
CA TYR A 433 2.63 -15.40 23.55
C TYR A 433 2.13 -16.02 22.25
N ARG A 434 1.29 -15.29 21.51
CA ARG A 434 0.52 -15.83 20.37
C ARG A 434 1.00 -15.25 19.05
N SER A 435 2.22 -15.59 18.70
CA SER A 435 2.89 -15.20 17.46
C SER A 435 3.37 -16.44 16.72
N CYS A 436 3.35 -16.42 15.38
CA CYS A 436 3.98 -17.47 14.57
C CYS A 436 5.46 -17.68 14.94
N MET A 437 6.16 -16.66 15.45
CA MET A 437 7.54 -16.72 15.96
C MET A 437 7.74 -17.75 17.10
N SER A 438 6.68 -18.12 17.80
CA SER A 438 6.70 -19.12 18.88
C SER A 438 6.55 -20.53 18.32
N TYR A 439 7.44 -21.46 18.70
CA TYR A 439 7.28 -22.89 18.34
C TYR A 439 5.96 -23.51 18.85
N GLY A 440 5.29 -22.86 19.82
CA GLY A 440 3.96 -23.24 20.27
C GLY A 440 2.82 -22.88 19.31
N TRP A 441 3.08 -22.12 18.25
CA TRP A 441 2.09 -21.49 17.35
C TRP A 441 2.49 -21.46 15.87
N VAL A 442 3.78 -21.58 15.53
CA VAL A 442 4.23 -21.86 14.16
C VAL A 442 3.45 -23.07 13.59
N TYR A 443 3.04 -22.96 12.33
CA TYR A 443 2.12 -23.88 11.62
C TYR A 443 0.66 -23.89 12.11
N LEU A 444 0.27 -23.06 13.09
CA LEU A 444 -1.12 -22.97 13.59
C LEU A 444 -1.80 -21.62 13.30
N ILE A 445 -1.04 -20.54 13.15
CA ILE A 445 -1.54 -19.18 12.88
C ILE A 445 -0.63 -18.45 11.87
N VAL A 446 -1.22 -17.55 11.08
CA VAL A 446 -0.50 -16.63 10.20
C VAL A 446 -0.78 -15.22 10.74
N ASP A 447 0.02 -14.81 11.72
CA ASP A 447 -0.07 -13.56 12.50
C ASP A 447 1.17 -13.53 13.41
N TYR A 448 1.73 -12.34 13.67
CA TYR A 448 2.58 -12.16 14.85
C TYR A 448 1.71 -12.01 16.10
N SER A 449 2.22 -11.45 17.20
CA SER A 449 1.37 -11.11 18.35
C SER A 449 1.11 -9.61 18.47
N ASP A 450 -0.13 -9.28 18.81
CA ASP A 450 -0.64 -7.98 19.24
C ASP A 450 -0.36 -7.67 20.73
N GLY A 451 0.18 -8.63 21.48
CA GLY A 451 0.53 -8.44 22.90
C GLY A 451 -0.64 -8.28 23.86
N SER A 452 -1.90 -8.44 23.40
CA SER A 452 -3.11 -8.24 24.21
C SER A 452 -3.30 -9.24 25.36
N ARG A 453 -2.50 -10.30 25.42
CA ARG A 453 -2.68 -11.42 26.37
C ARG A 453 -1.70 -11.29 27.53
N ARG A 454 -1.84 -12.19 28.51
CA ARG A 454 -0.95 -12.20 29.67
C ARG A 454 0.50 -12.52 29.27
N SER A 455 1.44 -11.89 29.97
CA SER A 455 2.88 -12.23 29.97
C SER A 455 3.12 -13.76 29.89
N PRO A 456 4.04 -14.23 29.03
CA PRO A 456 5.03 -13.45 28.29
C PRO A 456 4.55 -13.02 26.88
N ASP A 457 3.26 -12.74 26.67
CA ASP A 457 2.83 -12.10 25.41
C ASP A 457 3.54 -10.74 25.25
N LEU A 458 4.03 -10.49 24.04
CA LEU A 458 4.68 -9.26 23.60
C LEU A 458 3.91 -8.79 22.36
N ASN A 459 3.76 -7.49 22.17
CA ASN A 459 3.35 -6.99 20.86
C ASN A 459 4.60 -7.02 19.97
N ASP A 460 4.52 -7.78 18.88
CA ASP A 460 5.55 -7.98 17.86
C ASP A 460 5.45 -6.93 16.75
N TRP A 461 4.24 -6.58 16.32
CA TRP A 461 3.98 -5.55 15.30
C TRP A 461 4.60 -4.21 15.70
N ASN A 462 4.34 -3.75 16.92
CA ASN A 462 4.91 -2.53 17.52
C ASN A 462 6.42 -2.63 17.87
N ARG A 463 7.13 -3.67 17.44
CA ARG A 463 8.59 -3.84 17.66
C ARG A 463 9.32 -4.44 16.45
N ILE A 464 8.75 -4.32 15.26
CA ILE A 464 9.48 -4.55 14.00
C ILE A 464 10.62 -3.53 13.95
N ASP A 465 11.84 -4.03 13.76
CA ASP A 465 13.00 -3.23 13.40
C ASP A 465 13.16 -3.39 11.88
N TYR A 466 12.63 -2.42 11.13
CA TYR A 466 12.66 -2.43 9.67
C TYR A 466 14.11 -2.40 9.16
N SER A 467 14.93 -1.50 9.71
CA SER A 467 16.38 -1.43 9.42
C SER A 467 17.18 -2.69 9.77
N TYR A 468 16.58 -3.70 10.41
CA TYR A 468 17.32 -4.89 10.81
C TYR A 468 17.88 -5.66 9.61
N PHE A 469 17.18 -5.68 8.47
CA PHE A 469 17.62 -6.47 7.31
C PHE A 469 18.88 -5.88 6.63
N GLU A 470 19.15 -4.58 6.84
CA GLU A 470 20.38 -3.90 6.41
C GLU A 470 21.65 -4.39 7.14
N ASN A 471 21.49 -5.03 8.30
CA ASN A 471 22.64 -5.37 9.15
C ASN A 471 23.67 -6.23 8.39
N GLY A 472 24.95 -5.88 8.53
CA GLY A 472 26.03 -6.64 7.92
C GLY A 472 26.31 -6.31 6.45
N TRP A 473 25.56 -5.39 5.83
CA TRP A 473 26.13 -4.52 4.80
C TRP A 473 27.22 -3.66 5.48
N GLY A 474 28.37 -3.40 4.83
CA GLY A 474 29.56 -2.90 5.54
C GLY A 474 30.68 -2.31 4.72
#